data_AF-A0A6C0HC62-F1
#
_entry.id   AF-A0A6C0HC62-F1
#
_cell.length_a   1.000
_cell.length_b   1.000
_cell.length_c   1.000
_cell.angle_alpha   90.00
_cell.angle_beta   90.00
_cell.angle_gamma   90.00
#
_symmetry.space_group_name_H-M   'P 1'
#
loop_
_entity.id
_entity.type
_entity.pdbx_description
1 polymer ?
#
loop_
_entity_poly.entity_id
_entity_poly.type
_entity_poly.pdbx_seq_one_letter_code
_entity_poly.pdbx_strand_id
1 'polypeptide(L)'
;MPNYNLLDSDYKKILEYYGKTVPRSKRLLKKNAEDIMARKLCACIKKLGTSFEPRSIGICTRSVFKTRGLKRGTFKCRKQRKVEMTKRSRKGVSFANTRKQR
;
A
#
# COMPACT_ATOMS: atom_id res chain seq x y z
N MET A 1 4.47 19.68 -5.55
CA MET A 1 3.88 19.14 -4.29
C MET A 1 4.93 18.34 -3.54
N PRO A 2 5.15 18.57 -2.23
CA PRO A 2 6.23 17.90 -1.48
C PRO A 2 5.96 16.41 -1.33
N ASN A 3 6.94 15.58 -1.72
CA ASN A 3 6.92 14.15 -1.46
C ASN A 3 7.44 13.90 -0.04
N TYR A 4 6.54 13.48 0.86
CA TYR A 4 6.92 13.10 2.21
C TYR A 4 7.40 11.65 2.21
N ASN A 5 8.64 11.43 2.64
CA ASN A 5 9.24 10.10 2.74
C ASN A 5 8.58 9.27 3.86
N LEU A 6 8.47 7.97 3.64
CA LEU A 6 8.06 7.02 4.68
C LEU A 6 9.21 6.74 5.64
N LEU A 7 8.89 6.70 6.93
CA LEU A 7 9.82 6.30 7.98
C LEU A 7 9.74 4.78 8.17
N ASP A 8 10.78 4.21 8.75
CA ASP A 8 10.82 2.78 9.11
C ASP A 8 9.62 2.39 9.99
N SER A 9 9.19 3.28 10.90
CA SER A 9 8.00 3.09 11.75
C SER A 9 6.71 2.92 10.95
N ASP A 10 6.58 3.58 9.79
CA ASP A 10 5.38 3.46 8.95
C ASP A 10 5.34 2.09 8.25
N TYR A 11 6.50 1.59 7.82
CA TYR A 11 6.61 0.24 7.26
C TYR A 11 6.33 -0.85 8.30
N LYS A 12 6.77 -0.66 9.56
CA LYS A 12 6.42 -1.57 10.66
C LYS A 12 4.91 -1.64 10.88
N LYS A 13 4.23 -0.48 10.94
CA LYS A 13 2.75 -0.42 11.05
C LYS A 13 2.04 -1.15 9.91
N ILE A 14 2.57 -1.08 8.68
CA ILE A 14 2.03 -1.84 7.54
C ILE A 14 2.14 -3.34 7.84
N LEU A 15 3.33 -3.83 8.21
CA LEU A 15 3.55 -5.26 8.45
C LEU A 15 2.72 -5.77 9.64
N GLU A 16 2.66 -5.01 10.73
CA GLU A 16 1.85 -5.32 11.91
C GLU A 16 0.36 -5.42 11.56
N TYR A 17 -0.18 -4.47 10.79
CA TYR A 17 -1.57 -4.50 10.35
C TYR A 17 -1.91 -5.76 9.51
N TYR A 18 -0.95 -6.26 8.74
CA TYR A 18 -1.10 -7.48 7.94
C TYR A 18 -0.60 -8.75 8.65
N GLY A 19 -0.24 -8.68 9.94
CA GLY A 19 0.22 -9.82 10.72
C GLY A 19 1.50 -10.47 10.20
N LYS A 20 2.43 -9.69 9.64
CA LYS A 20 3.70 -10.17 9.11
C LYS A 20 4.86 -9.90 10.07
N THR A 21 5.86 -10.77 10.04
CA THR A 21 7.08 -10.61 10.83
C THR A 21 7.83 -9.35 10.39
N VAL A 22 8.24 -8.55 11.37
CA VAL A 22 9.02 -7.32 11.13
C VAL A 22 10.50 -7.71 11.08
N PRO A 23 11.15 -7.68 9.91
CA PRO A 23 12.56 -8.00 9.81
C PRO A 23 13.41 -6.89 10.43
N ARG A 24 14.59 -7.23 10.94
CA ARG A 24 15.56 -6.25 11.47
C ARG A 24 16.20 -5.39 10.37
N SER A 25 16.30 -5.92 9.14
CA SER A 25 16.89 -5.20 8.01
C SER A 25 15.93 -4.16 7.43
N LYS A 26 16.37 -2.89 7.35
CA LYS A 26 15.62 -1.78 6.74
C LYS A 26 15.25 -2.05 5.29
N ARG A 27 16.17 -2.65 4.52
CA ARG A 27 15.95 -2.99 3.11
C ARG A 27 14.83 -4.02 2.96
N LEU A 28 14.83 -5.03 3.83
CA LEU A 28 13.82 -6.10 3.80
C LEU A 28 12.47 -5.61 4.32
N LEU A 29 12.46 -4.74 5.32
CA LEU A 29 11.29 -4.07 5.86
C LEU A 29 10.52 -3.34 4.76
N LYS A 30 11.22 -2.46 4.03
CA LYS A 30 10.66 -1.73 2.89
C LYS A 30 10.14 -2.67 1.80
N LYS A 31 10.97 -3.64 1.37
CA LYS A 31 10.62 -4.59 0.31
C LYS A 31 9.34 -5.38 0.64
N ASN A 32 9.24 -5.88 1.87
CA ASN A 32 8.07 -6.68 2.30
C ASN A 32 6.80 -5.84 2.33
N ALA A 33 6.89 -4.61 2.87
CA ALA A 33 5.75 -3.70 2.91
C ALA A 33 5.28 -3.29 1.50
N GLU A 34 6.22 -2.95 0.62
CA GLU A 34 5.93 -2.64 -0.79
C GLU A 34 5.29 -3.82 -1.52
N ASP A 35 5.84 -5.02 -1.35
CA ASP A 35 5.34 -6.23 -1.99
C ASP A 35 3.92 -6.60 -1.52
N ILE A 36 3.61 -6.47 -0.22
CA ILE A 36 2.24 -6.69 0.31
C ILE A 36 1.26 -5.68 -0.29
N MET A 37 1.62 -4.39 -0.28
CA MET A 37 0.75 -3.34 -0.81
C MET A 37 0.56 -3.49 -2.32
N ALA A 38 1.61 -3.87 -3.06
CA ALA A 38 1.53 -4.17 -4.48
C ALA A 38 0.59 -5.35 -4.75
N ARG A 39 0.72 -6.45 -3.99
CA ARG A 39 -0.19 -7.61 -4.11
C ARG A 39 -1.64 -7.22 -3.89
N LYS A 40 -1.94 -6.42 -2.86
CA LYS A 40 -3.31 -5.97 -2.58
C LYS A 40 -3.86 -5.08 -3.69
N LEU A 41 -3.06 -4.14 -4.17
CA LEU A 41 -3.43 -3.28 -5.30
C LEU A 41 -3.73 -4.11 -6.56
N CYS A 42 -2.82 -5.00 -6.92
CA CYS A 42 -2.96 -5.82 -8.13
C CYS A 42 -4.12 -6.82 -8.03
N ALA A 43 -4.36 -7.41 -6.85
CA ALA A 43 -5.51 -8.28 -6.63
C ALA A 43 -6.83 -7.51 -6.78
N CYS A 44 -6.90 -6.29 -6.24
CA CYS A 44 -8.06 -5.42 -6.40
C CYS A 44 -8.30 -5.04 -7.87
N ILE A 45 -7.24 -4.62 -8.58
CA ILE A 45 -7.33 -4.30 -10.02
C ILE A 45 -7.75 -5.52 -10.82
N LYS A 46 -7.17 -6.70 -10.55
CA LYS A 46 -7.55 -7.94 -11.25
C LYS A 46 -9.02 -8.32 -11.00
N LYS A 47 -9.54 -8.06 -9.79
CA LYS A 47 -10.93 -8.36 -9.43
C LYS A 47 -11.94 -7.44 -10.13
N LEU A 48 -11.60 -6.17 -10.32
CA LEU A 48 -12.48 -5.15 -10.93
C LEU A 48 -12.23 -4.93 -12.43
N GLY A 49 -11.04 -5.26 -12.91
CA GLY A 49 -10.49 -4.85 -14.20
C GLY A 49 -10.96 -5.66 -15.41
N THR A 50 -12.02 -6.46 -15.29
CA THR A 50 -12.61 -7.19 -16.42
C THR A 50 -13.29 -6.28 -17.45
N SER A 51 -13.63 -5.04 -17.09
CA SER A 51 -14.31 -4.11 -18.01
C SER A 51 -13.67 -2.73 -18.14
N PHE A 52 -13.02 -2.19 -17.10
CA PHE A 52 -12.41 -0.84 -17.15
C PHE A 52 -11.18 -0.71 -16.24
N GLU A 53 -9.98 -0.75 -16.83
CA GLU A 53 -8.70 -0.69 -16.11
C GLU A 53 -8.47 0.64 -15.36
N PRO A 54 -8.69 1.84 -15.95
CA PRO A 54 -8.42 3.11 -15.27
C PRO A 54 -9.34 3.34 -14.06
N ARG A 55 -10.63 3.00 -14.21
CA ARG A 55 -11.62 3.11 -13.13
C ARG A 55 -11.25 2.21 -11.96
N SER A 56 -10.86 0.97 -12.26
CA SER A 56 -10.42 -0.02 -11.27
C SER A 56 -9.19 0.47 -10.49
N ILE A 57 -8.20 1.04 -11.19
CA ILE A 57 -7.01 1.62 -10.55
C ILE A 57 -7.40 2.74 -9.59
N GLY A 58 -8.32 3.63 -9.96
CA GLY A 58 -8.79 4.71 -9.10
C GLY A 58 -9.44 4.22 -7.81
N ILE A 59 -10.34 3.25 -7.93
CA ILE A 59 -11.05 2.63 -6.79
C ILE A 59 -10.05 1.93 -5.86
N CYS A 60 -9.21 1.07 -6.41
CA CYS A 60 -8.22 0.32 -5.66
C CYS A 60 -7.18 1.24 -5.00
N THR A 61 -6.75 2.30 -5.68
CA THR A 61 -5.83 3.28 -5.11
C THR A 61 -6.46 4.00 -3.92
N ARG A 62 -7.76 4.33 -3.99
CA ARG A 62 -8.48 4.93 -2.87
C ARG A 62 -8.54 3.99 -1.68
N SER A 63 -8.97 2.74 -1.89
CA SER A 63 -9.18 1.76 -0.82
C SER A 63 -7.88 1.25 -0.18
N VAL A 64 -6.81 1.09 -0.96
CA VAL A 64 -5.54 0.52 -0.48
C VAL A 64 -4.63 1.61 0.09
N PHE A 65 -4.56 2.79 -0.54
CA PHE A 65 -3.60 3.84 -0.15
C PHE A 65 -4.25 5.07 0.48
N LYS A 66 -5.23 5.71 -0.20
CA LYS A 66 -5.73 7.03 0.24
C LYS A 66 -6.40 6.98 1.62
N THR A 67 -7.14 5.91 1.92
CA THR A 67 -7.76 5.67 3.24
C THR A 67 -6.76 5.51 4.37
N ARG A 68 -5.51 5.14 4.04
CA ARG A 68 -4.42 4.89 5.00
C ARG A 68 -3.43 6.04 5.11
N GLY A 69 -3.74 7.19 4.50
CA GLY A 69 -2.84 8.35 4.46
C GLY A 69 -1.63 8.18 3.54
N LEU A 70 -1.67 7.19 2.64
CA LEU A 70 -0.61 6.91 1.68
C LEU A 70 -0.96 7.45 0.29
N LYS A 71 0.07 7.80 -0.46
CA LYS A 71 0.01 8.12 -1.89
C LYS A 71 0.72 7.03 -2.67
N ARG A 72 0.09 6.58 -3.74
CA ARG A 72 0.67 5.62 -4.68
C ARG A 72 1.60 6.37 -5.65
N GLY A 73 2.83 5.90 -5.79
CA GLY A 73 3.77 6.25 -6.85
C GLY A 73 3.66 5.29 -8.04
N THR A 74 4.79 4.92 -8.65
CA THR A 74 4.80 3.95 -9.74
C THR A 74 4.48 2.55 -9.21
N PHE A 75 3.63 1.80 -9.91
CA PHE A 75 3.33 0.40 -9.57
C PHE A 75 3.43 -0.49 -10.80
N LYS A 76 3.84 -1.74 -10.59
CA LYS A 76 3.88 -2.79 -11.60
C LYS A 76 3.18 -4.02 -11.06
N CYS A 77 2.22 -4.54 -11.82
CA CYS A 77 1.47 -5.75 -11.48
C CYS A 77 1.89 -6.97 -12.30
N ARG A 78 2.30 -6.76 -13.56
CA ARG A 78 2.77 -7.82 -14.46
C ARG A 78 4.27 -8.03 -14.26
N LYS A 79 4.73 -9.29 -14.24
CA LYS A 79 6.13 -9.76 -14.05
C LYS A 79 6.76 -9.53 -12.66
N GLN A 80 6.70 -8.33 -12.09
CA GLN A 80 7.23 -8.05 -10.75
C GLN A 80 6.28 -7.13 -10.00
N ARG A 81 5.66 -7.66 -8.93
CA ARG A 81 4.74 -6.89 -8.07
C ARG A 81 5.54 -5.92 -7.22
N LYS A 82 5.54 -4.66 -7.60
CA LYS A 82 6.23 -3.57 -6.88
C LYS A 82 5.35 -2.34 -6.88
N VAL A 83 5.36 -1.60 -5.77
CA VAL A 83 4.71 -0.31 -5.68
C VAL A 83 5.57 0.62 -4.86
N GLU A 84 5.82 1.80 -5.41
CA GLU A 84 6.38 2.91 -4.67
C GLU A 84 5.25 3.63 -3.95
N MET A 85 5.50 4.01 -2.71
CA MET A 85 4.52 4.72 -1.91
C MET A 85 5.20 5.83 -1.12
N THR A 86 4.46 6.91 -0.94
CA THR A 86 4.88 8.07 -0.16
C THR A 86 3.79 8.45 0.81
N LYS A 87 4.12 9.26 1.81
CA LYS A 87 3.11 9.82 2.69
C LYS A 87 2.31 10.88 1.95
N ARG A 88 1.01 10.91 2.21
CA ARG A 88 0.11 11.93 1.65
C ARG A 88 0.27 13.28 2.35
N SER A 89 0.66 13.30 3.62
CA SER A 89 0.82 14.52 4.42
C SER A 89 1.85 14.30 5.53
N ARG A 90 2.19 15.36 6.28
CA ARG A 90 3.00 15.24 7.52
C ARG A 90 2.35 14.36 8.59
N LYS A 91 1.03 14.11 8.52
CA LYS A 91 0.33 13.20 9.44
C LYS A 91 0.78 11.76 9.18
N GLY A 92 0.92 10.98 10.27
CA GLY A 92 1.33 9.57 10.22
C GLY A 92 0.36 8.70 9.44
N VAL A 93 0.82 7.51 9.04
CA VAL A 93 -0.02 6.53 8.35
C VAL A 93 -1.13 6.00 9.29
N SER A 94 -2.35 5.92 8.77
CA SER A 94 -3.53 5.54 9.54
C SER A 94 -3.99 4.14 9.17
N PHE A 95 -3.50 3.15 9.91
CA PHE A 95 -3.97 1.76 9.83
C PHE A 95 -5.02 1.52 10.92
N ALA A 96 -6.17 2.21 10.81
CA ALA A 96 -7.28 1.95 11.73
C ALA A 96 -7.85 0.54 11.46
N ASN A 97 -7.97 -0.28 12.50
CA ASN A 97 -8.64 -1.58 12.45
C ASN A 97 -10.15 -1.37 12.30
N THR A 98 -10.61 -1.04 11.10
CA THR A 98 -12.02 -1.15 10.74
C THR A 98 -12.33 -2.59 10.35
N ARG A 99 -12.13 -3.54 11.28
CA ARG A 99 -12.92 -4.78 11.27
C ARG A 99 -14.32 -4.38 11.76
N LYS A 100 -15.13 -3.80 10.89
CA LYS A 100 -16.58 -4.02 10.99
C LYS A 100 -16.84 -5.23 10.10
N GLN A 101 -16.74 -6.42 10.71
CA GLN A 101 -17.27 -7.63 10.11
C GLN A 101 -18.75 -7.35 9.81
N ARG A 102 -19.17 -7.61 8.58
CA ARG A 102 -20.57 -7.67 8.18
C ARG A 102 -20.75 -8.98 7.46
#